data_AF-A0A518LP37-F1
#
_entry.id   AF-A0A518LP37-F1
#
_cell.length_a   1.000
_cell.length_b   1.000
_cell.length_c   1.000
_cell.angle_alpha   90.00
_cell.angle_beta   90.00
_cell.angle_gamma   90.00
#
_symmetry.space_group_name_H-M   'P 1'
#
loop_
_entity.id
_entity.type
_entity.pdbx_description
1 polymer ?
#
loop_
_entity_poly.entity_id
_entity_poly.type
_entity_poly.pdbx_seq_one_letter_code
_entity_poly.pdbx_strand_id
1 'polypeptide(L)' 'MRKRNRKQPMTMTQLLRDSLLESDESLNAIALATGLPKPSIVRFRNRKQSLRLDLADRLAAYLGIECCRTKRPK' A
#
# COMPACT_ATOMS: atom_id res chain seq x y z
N MET A 1 -15.13 23.50 -19.75
CA MET A 1 -15.30 23.50 -18.28
C MET A 1 -14.63 22.26 -17.67
N ARG A 2 -13.42 22.39 -17.10
CA ARG A 2 -12.79 21.30 -16.34
C ARG A 2 -13.51 21.17 -14.99
N LYS A 3 -14.33 20.12 -14.84
CA LYS A 3 -15.10 19.86 -13.62
C LYS A 3 -14.14 19.66 -12.43
N ARG A 4 -14.34 20.50 -11.40
CA ARG A 4 -13.96 20.39 -9.99
C ARG A 4 -13.11 19.16 -9.63
N ASN A 5 -11.84 19.40 -9.29
CA ASN A 5 -10.92 18.40 -8.74
C ASN A 5 -11.45 17.94 -7.35
N ARG A 6 -12.33 16.94 -7.32
CA ARG A 6 -12.58 16.19 -6.07
C ARG A 6 -11.24 15.55 -5.73
N LYS A 7 -10.64 15.89 -4.58
CA LYS A 7 -9.51 15.13 -4.02
C LYS A 7 -9.94 13.66 -4.05
N GLN A 8 -9.33 12.87 -4.93
CA GLN A 8 -9.65 11.45 -5.02
C GLN A 8 -9.38 10.85 -3.64
N PRO A 9 -10.30 10.05 -3.09
CA PRO A 9 -10.07 9.42 -1.80
C PRO A 9 -8.79 8.58 -1.90
N MET A 10 -7.96 8.67 -0.87
CA MET A 10 -6.74 7.89 -0.77
C MET A 10 -7.06 6.41 -0.90
N THR A 11 -6.44 5.76 -1.87
CA THR A 11 -6.66 4.33 -2.13
C THR A 11 -5.75 3.48 -1.25
N MET A 12 -6.17 2.23 -0.97
CA MET A 12 -5.34 1.20 -0.33
C MET A 12 -3.94 1.11 -0.93
N THR A 13 -3.87 1.09 -2.27
CA THR A 13 -2.60 0.98 -3.00
C THR A 13 -1.70 2.20 -2.79
N GLN A 14 -2.27 3.40 -2.71
CA GLN A 14 -1.50 4.62 -2.43
C GLN A 14 -0.99 4.58 -0.99
N LEU A 15 -1.87 4.28 -0.02
CA LEU A 15 -1.51 4.18 1.39
C LEU A 15 -0.36 3.21 1.62
N LEU A 16 -0.44 2.00 1.09
CA LEU A 16 0.66 1.03 1.22
C LEU A 16 1.98 1.51 0.58
N ARG A 17 1.92 2.25 -0.53
CA ARG A 17 3.14 2.77 -1.17
C ARG A 17 3.73 3.95 -0.42
N ASP A 18 2.89 4.84 0.06
CA ASP A 18 3.30 6.03 0.80
C ASP A 18 3.88 5.62 2.14
N SER A 19 3.25 4.68 2.86
CA SER A 19 3.82 4.10 4.09
C SER A 19 5.15 3.36 3.88
N LEU A 20 5.36 2.73 2.72
CA LEU A 20 6.66 2.14 2.35
C LEU A 20 7.74 3.18 2.03
N LEU A 21 7.37 4.43 1.72
CA LEU A 21 8.30 5.54 1.47
C LEU A 21 8.59 6.31 2.76
N GLU A 22 7.60 6.41 3.65
CA GLU A 22 7.69 7.10 4.94
C GLU A 22 8.30 6.23 6.05
N SER A 23 8.33 4.90 5.88
CA SER A 23 8.96 4.00 6.84
C SER A 23 10.47 4.23 6.91
N ASP A 24 10.97 4.39 8.14
CA ASP A 24 12.41 4.47 8.44
C ASP A 24 13.13 3.11 8.26
N GLU A 25 12.38 2.03 8.04
CA GLU A 25 12.94 0.70 7.90
C GLU A 25 13.44 0.41 6.48
N SER A 26 14.54 -0.33 6.41
CA SER A 26 15.04 -0.82 5.13
C SER A 26 14.04 -1.83 4.51
N LEU A 27 13.92 -1.83 3.18
CA LEU A 27 13.10 -2.83 2.47
C LEU A 27 13.55 -4.28 2.74
N ASN A 28 14.79 -4.50 3.19
CA ASN A 28 15.27 -5.81 3.62
C ASN A 28 14.58 -6.25 4.93
N ALA A 29 14.48 -5.35 5.90
CA ALA A 29 13.82 -5.62 7.18
C ALA A 29 12.33 -5.91 6.96
N ILE A 30 11.66 -5.07 6.15
CA ILE A 30 10.26 -5.27 5.78
C ILE A 30 10.06 -6.61 5.07
N ALA A 31 10.93 -6.98 4.12
CA ALA A 31 10.86 -8.27 3.44
C ALA A 31 10.98 -9.46 4.40
N LEU A 32 11.91 -9.38 5.36
CA LEU A 32 12.11 -10.43 6.36
C LEU A 32 10.91 -10.55 7.30
N ALA A 33 10.41 -9.43 7.81
CA ALA A 33 9.31 -9.42 8.78
C ALA A 33 7.97 -9.83 8.16
N THR A 34 7.71 -9.43 6.91
CA THR A 34 6.46 -9.74 6.20
C THR A 34 6.49 -11.07 5.45
N GLY A 35 7.68 -11.64 5.25
CA GLY A 35 7.91 -12.81 4.39
C GLY A 35 7.70 -12.54 2.90
N LEU A 36 7.57 -11.27 2.48
CA LEU A 36 7.44 -10.91 1.07
C LEU A 36 8.82 -10.85 0.40
N PRO A 37 8.96 -11.34 -0.85
CA PRO A 37 10.20 -11.16 -1.59
C PRO A 37 10.51 -9.67 -1.76
N LYS A 38 11.72 -9.22 -1.37
CA LYS A 38 12.18 -7.84 -1.56
C LYS A 38 11.97 -7.32 -2.99
N PRO A 39 12.28 -8.08 -4.07
CA PRO A 39 12.02 -7.61 -5.44
C PRO A 39 10.54 -7.29 -5.67
N SER A 40 9.64 -8.01 -5.01
CA SER A 40 8.21 -7.76 -5.12
C SER A 40 7.79 -6.46 -4.44
N ILE A 41 8.33 -6.17 -3.25
CA ILE A 41 8.12 -4.91 -2.54
C ILE A 41 8.67 -3.74 -3.37
N VAL A 42 9.89 -3.86 -3.90
CA VAL A 42 10.52 -2.83 -4.74
C VAL A 42 9.69 -2.51 -5.97
N ARG A 43 9.26 -3.53 -6.74
CA ARG A 43 8.45 -3.32 -7.94
C ARG A 43 7.07 -2.74 -7.59
N PHE A 44 6.48 -3.15 -6.47
CA PHE A 44 5.20 -2.60 -6.01
C PHE A 44 5.31 -1.12 -5.63
N ARG A 45 6.32 -0.76 -4.82
CA ARG A 45 6.64 0.62 -4.42
C ARG A 45 6.85 1.51 -5.64
N ASN A 46 7.63 1.02 -6.61
CA ASN A 46 7.95 1.74 -7.84
C ASN A 46 6.83 1.72 -8.90
N ARG A 47 5.62 1.27 -8.55
CA ARG A 47 4.44 1.18 -9.44
C ARG A 47 4.66 0.30 -10.69
N LYS A 48 5.62 -0.62 -10.65
CA LYS A 48 5.94 -1.54 -11.75
C LYS A 48 5.10 -2.83 -11.72
N GLN A 49 4.51 -3.15 -10.57
CA GLN A 49 3.59 -4.29 -10.44
C GLN A 49 2.55 -4.05 -9.35
N SER A 50 1.47 -4.81 -9.40
CA SER A 50 0.51 -4.98 -8.30
C SER A 50 0.98 -6.06 -7.32
N LEU A 51 0.54 -5.97 -6.07
CA LEU A 51 0.65 -7.08 -5.12
C LEU A 51 -0.63 -7.91 -5.14
N ARG A 52 -0.50 -9.20 -4.89
CA ARG A 52 -1.65 -10.04 -4.56
C ARG A 52 -2.25 -9.56 -3.23
N LEU A 53 -3.56 -9.68 -3.08
CA LEU A 53 -4.28 -9.17 -1.91
C LEU A 53 -3.76 -9.79 -0.59
N ASP A 54 -3.48 -11.08 -0.58
CA ASP A 54 -2.93 -11.79 0.58
C ASP A 54 -1.56 -11.25 1.02
N LEU A 55 -0.73 -10.79 0.07
CA LEU A 55 0.55 -10.15 0.36
C LEU A 55 0.37 -8.70 0.81
N ALA A 56 -0.62 -8.01 0.25
CA ALA A 56 -0.98 -6.66 0.67
C ALA A 56 -1.49 -6.64 2.12
N ASP A 57 -2.26 -7.66 2.54
CA ASP A 57 -2.76 -7.79 3.90
C ASP A 57 -1.61 -7.97 4.91
N ARG A 58 -0.63 -8.82 4.60
CA ARG A 58 0.56 -8.99 5.45
C ARG A 58 1.37 -7.70 5.57
N LEU A 59 1.54 -7.00 4.46
CA LEU A 59 2.24 -5.73 4.44
C LEU A 59 1.47 -4.65 5.22
N ALA A 60 0.14 -4.60 5.08
CA ALA A 60 -0.72 -3.69 5.82
C ALA A 60 -0.63 -3.94 7.33
N ALA A 61 -0.72 -5.21 7.75
CA ALA A 61 -0.58 -5.59 9.16
C ALA A 61 0.76 -5.16 9.75
N TYR A 62 1.86 -5.34 9.00
CA TYR A 62 3.19 -4.91 9.43
C TYR A 62 3.31 -3.38 9.56
N LEU A 63 2.72 -2.65 8.62
CA LEU A 63 2.75 -1.18 8.59
C LEU A 63 1.69 -0.54 9.50
N GLY A 64 0.93 -1.32 10.27
CA GLY A 64 -0.13 -0.82 11.16
C GLY A 64 -1.32 -0.21 10.41
N ILE A 65 -1.61 -0.70 9.19
CA ILE A 65 -2.70 -0.21 8.35
C ILE A 65 -3.92 -1.13 8.47
N GLU A 66 -5.08 -0.53 8.74
CA GLU A 66 -6.36 -1.23 8.82
C GLU A 66 -7.29 -0.89 7.64
N CYS A 67 -8.00 -1.91 7.13
CA CYS A 67 -9.01 -1.74 6.09
C CYS A 67 -10.39 -1.50 6.71
N CYS A 68 -10.92 -0.30 6.56
CA CYS A 68 -12.26 0.04 7.04
C CYS A 68 -13.29 0.08 5.89
N ARG A 69 -14.44 -0.57 6.10
CA ARG A 69 -15.57 -0.45 5.16
C ARG A 69 -16.21 0.92 5.31
N THR A 70 -16.12 1.74 4.28
CA THR A 70 -16.87 3.00 4.20
C THR A 70 -18.31 2.73 3.74
N LYS A 71 -19.23 3.66 4.05
CA LYS A 71 -20.65 3.53 3.63
C LYS A 71 -20.71 3.34 2.11
N ARG A 72 -21.39 2.28 1.65
CA ARG A 72 -21.63 2.08 0.22
C ARG A 72 -22.57 3.20 -0.25
N PRO A 73 -22.21 3.99 -1.28
CA PRO A 73 -23.16 4.93 -1.87
C PRO A 73 -24.38 4.15 -2.37
N LYS A 74 -25.57 4.68 -2.12
CA LYS A 74 -26.83 4.14 -2.66
C LYS A 74 -26.82 4.22 -4.18
#